data_AF-A0A947A470-F1
#
_entry.id   AF-A0A947A470-F1
#
_cell.length_a   1.000
_cell.length_b   1.000
_cell.length_c   1.000
_cell.angle_alpha   90.00
_cell.angle_beta   90.00
_cell.angle_gamma   90.00
#
_symmetry.space_group_name_H-M   'P 1'
#
loop_
_entity.id
_entity.type
_entity.pdbx_description
1 polymer ?
#
loop_
_entity_poly.entity_id
_entity_poly.type
_entity_poly.pdbx_seq_one_letter_code
_entity_poly.pdbx_strand_id
1 'polypeptide(L)'
;MRNAGISIKNIFYFLGISTLAVWITITAKVVLIPLMFSILLALFLNPIVNFFEKYIRNKVLAILVSYITAVIPFLLIIGFFFNQSRILFGSLPSSKDKLKEKMTLVMDWVDEKLKLDAESTAHWVDENIIFVVDVPVDFVRDSLASTTTVMAHVVLIIVLTYFLLL
;
A
#
# COMPACT_ATOMS: atom_id res chain seq x y z
N MET A 1 -23.63 52.37 -5.97
CA MET A 1 -22.82 51.16 -6.25
C MET A 1 -21.55 51.25 -5.43
N ARG A 2 -21.47 50.53 -4.30
CA ARG A 2 -20.39 50.66 -3.31
C ARG A 2 -19.20 49.82 -3.77
N ASN A 3 -18.23 50.46 -4.42
CA ASN A 3 -16.99 49.83 -4.81
C ASN A 3 -16.26 49.35 -3.55
N ALA A 4 -16.32 48.04 -3.29
CA ALA A 4 -15.47 47.38 -2.33
C ALA A 4 -14.04 47.40 -2.89
N GLY A 5 -13.32 48.50 -2.66
CA GLY A 5 -11.89 48.57 -2.89
C GLY A 5 -11.23 47.55 -1.97
N ILE A 6 -10.91 46.37 -2.50
CA ILE A 6 -10.16 45.37 -1.76
C ILE A 6 -8.80 46.00 -1.47
N SER A 7 -8.62 46.47 -0.23
CA SER A 7 -7.36 47.06 0.20
C SER A 7 -6.27 46.00 0.09
N ILE A 8 -5.15 46.32 -0.56
CA ILE A 8 -4.05 45.37 -0.82
C ILE A 8 -3.64 44.61 0.44
N LYS A 9 -3.73 45.27 1.60
CA LYS A 9 -3.44 44.71 2.94
C LYS A 9 -4.34 43.53 3.30
N ASN A 10 -5.63 43.57 2.96
CA ASN A 10 -6.57 42.49 3.24
C ASN A 10 -6.29 41.25 2.38
N ILE A 11 -5.78 41.44 1.15
CA ILE A 11 -5.35 40.35 0.27
C ILE A 11 -4.12 39.64 0.87
N PHE A 12 -3.14 40.40 1.37
CA PHE A 12 -1.96 39.83 2.03
C PHE A 12 -2.31 39.06 3.30
N TYR A 13 -3.19 39.58 4.15
CA TYR A 13 -3.65 38.84 5.34
C TYR A 13 -4.41 37.56 4.97
N PHE A 14 -5.27 37.61 3.97
CA PHE A 14 -6.01 36.45 3.50
C PHE A 14 -5.08 35.37 2.92
N LEU A 15 -4.08 35.76 2.12
CA LEU A 15 -3.06 34.85 1.60
C LEU A 15 -2.25 34.22 2.74
N GLY A 16 -1.77 35.02 3.70
CA GLY A 16 -0.97 34.52 4.83
C GLY A 16 -1.74 33.51 5.68
N ILE A 17 -2.99 33.81 6.02
CA ILE A 17 -3.86 32.90 6.79
C ILE A 17 -4.16 31.63 6.00
N SER A 18 -4.45 31.75 4.69
CA SER A 18 -4.70 30.59 3.84
C SER A 18 -3.48 29.66 3.76
N THR A 19 -2.28 30.20 3.56
CA THR A 19 -1.05 29.40 3.53
C THR A 19 -0.77 28.73 4.86
N LEU A 20 -0.96 29.43 5.99
CA LEU A 20 -0.81 28.84 7.32
C LEU A 20 -1.84 27.73 7.56
N ALA A 21 -3.10 27.93 7.18
CA ALA A 21 -4.15 26.93 7.31
C ALA A 21 -3.85 25.66 6.48
N VAL A 22 -3.35 25.82 5.25
CA VAL A 22 -2.90 24.70 4.40
C VAL A 22 -1.73 23.96 5.04
N TRP A 23 -0.74 24.69 5.56
CA TRP A 23 0.43 24.08 6.21
C TRP A 23 0.06 23.27 7.46
N ILE A 24 -0.81 23.82 8.31
CA ILE A 24 -1.36 23.10 9.47
C ILE A 24 -2.11 21.86 9.02
N THR A 25 -2.94 21.96 7.97
CA THR A 25 -3.72 20.81 7.48
C THR A 25 -2.82 19.71 6.94
N ILE A 26 -1.74 20.04 6.21
CA ILE A 26 -0.79 19.05 5.70
C ILE A 26 -0.10 18.31 6.86
N THR A 27 0.33 19.04 7.88
CA THR A 27 1.01 18.46 9.05
C THR A 27 0.05 17.65 9.93
N ALA A 28 -1.16 18.16 10.13
CA ALA A 28 -2.19 17.52 10.95
C ALA A 28 -2.67 16.19 10.37
N LYS A 29 -2.64 16.01 9.03
CA LYS A 29 -3.01 14.73 8.38
C LYS A 29 -2.25 13.53 8.96
N VAL A 30 -0.98 13.71 9.33
CA VAL A 30 -0.14 12.65 9.91
C VAL A 30 -0.74 12.07 11.20
N VAL A 31 -1.50 12.86 11.96
CA VAL A 31 -2.17 12.41 13.20
C VAL A 31 -3.65 12.17 12.97
N LEU A 32 -4.30 13.02 12.17
CA LEU A 32 -5.73 12.99 11.93
C LEU A 32 -6.15 11.72 11.17
N ILE A 33 -5.34 11.26 10.21
CA ILE A 33 -5.61 10.01 9.48
C ILE A 33 -5.56 8.81 10.44
N PRO A 34 -4.48 8.55 11.19
CA PRO A 34 -4.45 7.49 12.20
C PRO A 34 -5.59 7.58 13.21
N LEU A 35 -5.93 8.79 13.66
CA LEU A 35 -7.03 8.98 14.59
C LEU A 35 -8.38 8.53 14.01
N MET A 36 -8.72 8.95 12.79
CA MET A 36 -9.97 8.55 12.15
C MET A 36 -10.06 7.03 11.96
N PHE A 37 -8.97 6.41 11.51
CA PHE A 37 -8.91 4.95 11.39
C PHE A 37 -8.97 4.25 12.74
N SER A 38 -8.38 4.81 13.79
CA SER A 38 -8.43 4.23 15.12
C SER A 38 -9.83 4.26 15.73
N ILE A 39 -10.59 5.34 15.50
CA ILE A 39 -11.99 5.43 15.91
C ILE A 39 -12.82 4.38 15.17
N LEU A 40 -12.64 4.28 13.84
CA LEU A 40 -13.33 3.28 13.05
C LEU A 40 -13.00 1.87 13.54
N LEU A 41 -11.72 1.55 13.73
CA LEU A 41 -11.28 0.24 14.21
C LEU A 41 -11.79 -0.05 15.62
N ALA A 42 -11.79 0.94 16.51
CA ALA A 42 -12.36 0.83 17.85
C ALA A 42 -13.85 0.49 17.79
N LEU A 43 -14.63 1.14 16.91
CA LEU A 43 -16.04 0.80 16.73
C LEU A 43 -16.24 -0.66 16.29
N PHE A 44 -15.41 -1.15 15.38
CA PHE A 44 -15.45 -2.55 14.94
C PHE A 44 -15.01 -3.55 16.03
N LEU A 45 -13.99 -3.20 16.81
CA LEU A 45 -13.45 -4.07 17.86
C LEU A 45 -14.29 -4.05 19.14
N ASN A 46 -14.99 -2.95 19.45
CA ASN A 46 -15.78 -2.80 20.66
C ASN A 46 -16.75 -3.99 20.94
N PRO A 47 -17.57 -4.48 19.99
CA PRO A 47 -18.41 -5.66 20.24
C PRO A 47 -17.59 -6.93 20.54
N ILE A 48 -16.42 -7.08 19.92
CA ILE A 48 -15.51 -8.21 20.14
C ILE A 48 -14.86 -8.11 21.53
N VAL A 49 -14.40 -6.92 21.92
CA VAL A 49 -13.85 -6.65 23.26
C VAL A 49 -14.89 -6.95 24.33
N ASN A 50 -16.10 -6.40 24.20
CA ASN A 50 -17.19 -6.65 25.15
C ASN A 50 -17.61 -8.12 25.22
N PHE A 51 -17.45 -8.88 24.13
CA PHE A 51 -17.64 -10.32 24.15
C PHE A 51 -16.56 -11.01 25.01
N PHE A 52 -15.29 -10.66 24.83
CA PHE A 52 -14.18 -11.25 25.59
C PHE A 52 -14.10 -10.77 27.03
N GLU A 53 -14.49 -9.54 27.35
CA GLU A 53 -14.55 -9.03 28.74
C GLU A 53 -15.49 -9.85 29.63
N LYS A 54 -16.50 -10.51 29.05
CA LYS A 54 -17.37 -11.45 29.81
C LYS A 54 -16.62 -12.69 30.31
N TYR A 55 -15.55 -13.08 29.65
CA TYR A 55 -14.75 -14.26 29.97
C TYR A 55 -13.40 -13.90 30.61
N ILE A 56 -12.84 -12.74 30.24
CA ILE A 56 -11.52 -12.27 30.65
C ILE A 56 -11.72 -11.05 31.56
N ARG A 57 -11.49 -11.23 32.87
CA ARG A 57 -11.64 -10.17 33.89
C ARG A 57 -10.70 -8.96 33.68
N ASN A 58 -9.67 -9.11 32.86
CA ASN A 58 -8.71 -8.05 32.54
C ASN A 58 -9.01 -7.43 31.16
N LYS A 59 -9.42 -6.17 31.17
CA LYS A 59 -9.74 -5.35 29.98
C LYS A 59 -8.59 -5.29 28.96
N VAL A 60 -7.35 -5.17 29.42
CA VAL A 60 -6.16 -5.12 28.54
C VAL A 60 -6.00 -6.42 27.76
N LEU A 61 -6.20 -7.56 28.42
CA LEU A 61 -6.13 -8.87 27.76
C LEU A 61 -7.30 -9.09 26.81
N ALA A 62 -8.50 -8.63 27.16
CA ALA A 62 -9.66 -8.68 26.26
C ALA A 62 -9.42 -7.90 24.96
N ILE A 63 -8.82 -6.71 25.05
CA ILE A 63 -8.45 -5.90 23.87
C ILE A 63 -7.41 -6.61 23.01
N LEU A 64 -6.35 -7.16 23.59
CA LEU A 64 -5.30 -7.88 22.85
C LEU A 64 -5.84 -9.11 22.13
N VAL A 65 -6.67 -9.91 22.81
CA VAL A 65 -7.31 -11.08 22.21
C VAL A 65 -8.24 -10.66 21.06
N SER A 66 -8.97 -9.55 21.22
CA SER A 66 -9.86 -9.03 20.17
C SER A 66 -9.12 -8.64 18.90
N TYR A 67 -7.93 -8.04 19.00
CA TYR A 67 -7.08 -7.77 17.83
C TYR A 67 -6.71 -9.05 17.09
N ILE A 68 -6.26 -10.08 17.82
CA ILE A 68 -5.87 -11.36 17.23
C ILE A 68 -7.08 -12.01 16.55
N THR A 69 -8.22 -12.04 17.22
CA THR A 69 -9.46 -12.59 16.66
C THR A 69 -9.92 -11.84 15.41
N ALA A 70 -9.73 -10.52 15.34
CA ALA A 70 -10.07 -9.73 14.15
C ALA A 70 -9.14 -10.00 12.96
N VAL A 71 -7.85 -10.26 13.20
CA VAL A 71 -6.84 -10.47 12.15
C VAL A 71 -6.86 -11.90 11.58
N ILE A 72 -7.14 -12.91 12.40
CA ILE A 72 -7.19 -14.32 11.99
C ILE A 72 -8.05 -14.57 10.73
N PRO A 73 -9.33 -14.14 10.65
CA PRO A 73 -10.17 -14.43 9.48
C PRO A 73 -9.61 -13.81 8.20
N PHE A 74 -8.99 -12.62 8.27
CA PHE A 74 -8.31 -12.02 7.13
C PHE A 74 -7.13 -12.86 6.65
N LEU A 75 -6.28 -13.33 7.57
CA LEU A 75 -5.15 -14.19 7.22
C LEU A 75 -5.61 -15.53 6.65
N LEU A 76 -6.69 -16.10 7.17
CA LEU A 76 -7.27 -17.33 6.64
C LEU A 76 -7.79 -17.14 5.21
N ILE A 77 -8.50 -16.04 4.93
CA ILE A 77 -8.98 -15.73 3.59
C ILE A 77 -7.80 -15.54 2.63
N ILE A 78 -6.81 -14.73 3.00
CA ILE A 78 -5.62 -14.50 2.18
C ILE A 78 -4.88 -15.82 1.92
N GLY A 79 -4.63 -16.60 2.97
CA GLY A 79 -3.98 -17.90 2.88
C GLY A 79 -4.75 -18.89 2.01
N PHE A 80 -6.08 -18.88 2.09
CA PHE A 80 -6.95 -19.65 1.21
C PHE A 80 -6.75 -19.24 -0.25
N PHE A 81 -6.81 -17.94 -0.58
CA PHE A 81 -6.57 -17.46 -1.94
C PHE A 81 -5.17 -17.84 -2.45
N PHE A 82 -4.13 -17.68 -1.63
CA PHE A 82 -2.77 -18.10 -1.99
C PHE A 82 -2.71 -19.59 -2.33
N ASN A 83 -3.37 -20.45 -1.53
CA ASN A 83 -3.42 -21.87 -1.78
C ASN A 83 -4.20 -22.20 -3.07
N GLN A 84 -5.35 -21.55 -3.28
CA GLN A 84 -6.14 -21.70 -4.51
C GLN A 84 -5.32 -21.32 -5.75
N SER A 85 -4.60 -20.19 -5.70
CA SER A 85 -3.70 -19.77 -6.78
C SER A 85 -2.59 -20.78 -7.02
N ARG A 86 -1.95 -21.34 -5.98
CA ARG A 86 -0.91 -22.36 -6.14
C ARG A 86 -1.42 -23.62 -6.82
N ILE A 87 -2.65 -24.05 -6.56
CA ILE A 87 -3.24 -25.24 -7.22
C ILE A 87 -3.52 -24.94 -8.70
N LEU A 88 -4.06 -23.77 -9.01
CA LEU A 88 -4.31 -23.32 -10.38
C LEU A 88 -3.02 -23.13 -11.19
N PHE A 89 -2.00 -22.49 -10.62
CA PHE A 89 -0.70 -22.27 -11.28
C PHE A 89 0.21 -23.50 -11.23
N GLY A 90 0.07 -24.37 -10.23
CA GLY A 90 0.85 -25.61 -10.08
C GLY A 90 0.37 -26.75 -10.98
N SER A 91 -0.87 -26.69 -11.46
CA SER A 91 -1.41 -27.59 -12.48
C SER A 91 -1.08 -27.17 -13.92
N LEU A 92 -0.49 -25.97 -14.10
CA LEU A 92 0.19 -25.65 -15.34
C LEU A 92 1.51 -26.45 -15.37
N PRO A 93 1.66 -27.44 -16.26
CA PRO A 93 2.92 -28.19 -16.36
C PRO A 93 4.02 -27.18 -16.61
N SER A 94 5.05 -27.18 -15.74
CA SER A 94 6.20 -26.27 -15.72
C SER A 94 6.10 -25.22 -16.82
N SER A 95 5.30 -24.16 -16.61
CA SER A 95 5.05 -23.18 -17.68
C SER A 95 6.36 -22.65 -18.21
N LYS A 96 7.44 -22.72 -17.45
CA LYS A 96 8.81 -22.48 -17.91
C LYS A 96 9.19 -23.24 -19.18
N ASP A 97 8.96 -24.56 -19.29
CA ASP A 97 9.42 -25.34 -20.45
C ASP A 97 8.56 -25.07 -21.68
N LYS A 98 7.22 -25.05 -21.52
CA LYS A 98 6.31 -24.70 -22.62
C LYS A 98 6.39 -23.23 -23.02
N LEU A 99 6.63 -22.31 -22.09
CA LEU A 99 6.83 -20.88 -22.37
C LEU A 99 8.17 -20.65 -23.03
N LYS A 100 9.23 -21.38 -22.64
CA LYS A 100 10.53 -21.32 -23.29
C LYS A 100 10.44 -21.85 -24.72
N GLU A 101 9.75 -22.97 -24.94
CA GLU A 101 9.46 -23.50 -26.28
C GLU A 101 8.64 -22.51 -27.13
N LYS A 102 7.61 -21.88 -26.55
CA LYS A 102 6.80 -20.85 -27.25
C LYS A 102 7.60 -19.56 -27.53
N MET A 103 8.47 -19.15 -26.62
CA MET A 103 9.35 -17.98 -26.79
C MET A 103 10.38 -18.21 -27.88
N THR A 104 11.02 -19.40 -27.91
CA THR A 104 11.94 -19.77 -28.99
C THR A 104 11.23 -19.77 -30.35
N LEU A 105 10.02 -20.33 -30.44
CA LEU A 105 9.23 -20.32 -31.69
C LEU A 105 8.85 -18.90 -32.15
N VAL A 106 8.59 -17.97 -31.22
CA VAL A 106 8.32 -16.58 -31.56
C VAL A 106 9.58 -15.86 -32.02
N MET A 107 10.72 -16.11 -31.36
CA MET A 107 12.02 -15.55 -31.77
C MET A 107 12.45 -16.07 -33.14
N ASP A 108 12.35 -17.37 -33.39
CA ASP A 108 12.66 -17.97 -34.70
C ASP A 108 11.75 -17.40 -35.80
N TRP A 109 10.46 -17.18 -35.52
CA TRP A 109 9.52 -16.58 -36.47
C TRP A 109 9.86 -15.10 -36.75
N VAL A 110 10.27 -14.35 -35.73
CA VAL A 110 10.70 -12.94 -35.84
C VAL A 110 11.98 -12.86 -36.66
N ASP A 111 12.98 -13.70 -36.39
CA ASP A 111 14.26 -13.72 -37.11
C ASP A 111 14.07 -14.12 -38.58
N GLU A 112 13.21 -15.11 -38.85
CA GLU A 112 12.88 -15.55 -40.21
C GLU A 112 12.11 -14.47 -41.00
N LYS A 113 11.21 -13.72 -40.34
CA LYS A 113 10.42 -12.65 -40.98
C LYS A 113 11.18 -11.35 -41.16
N LEU A 114 12.07 -11.00 -40.24
CA LEU A 114 12.74 -9.69 -40.22
C LEU A 114 14.17 -9.73 -40.74
N LYS A 115 14.80 -10.91 -40.94
CA LYS A 115 16.20 -11.07 -41.40
C LYS A 115 17.17 -10.16 -40.62
N LEU A 116 16.91 -9.98 -39.33
CA LEU A 116 17.76 -9.17 -38.48
C LEU A 116 18.97 -10.02 -38.10
N ASP A 117 20.15 -9.43 -38.24
CA ASP A 117 21.41 -10.05 -37.86
C ASP A 117 21.36 -10.32 -36.35
N ALA A 118 21.52 -11.59 -35.94
CA ALA A 118 21.32 -12.04 -34.57
C ALA A 118 22.18 -11.27 -33.55
N GLU A 119 23.29 -10.70 -34.01
CA GLU A 119 24.20 -9.86 -33.23
C GLU A 119 23.57 -8.49 -32.86
N SER A 120 22.75 -7.90 -33.75
CA SER A 120 22.07 -6.61 -33.52
C SER A 120 20.93 -6.73 -32.51
N THR A 121 20.22 -7.86 -32.49
CA THR A 121 19.10 -8.10 -31.57
C THR A 121 19.61 -8.40 -30.16
N ALA A 122 20.71 -9.14 -30.04
CA ALA A 122 21.37 -9.39 -28.76
C ALA A 122 21.87 -8.08 -28.11
N HIS A 123 22.46 -7.18 -28.91
CA HIS A 123 22.94 -5.89 -28.44
C HIS A 123 21.80 -4.95 -28.02
N TRP A 124 20.68 -4.94 -28.76
CA TRP A 124 19.49 -4.16 -28.41
C TRP A 124 18.81 -4.64 -27.11
N VAL A 125 18.85 -5.95 -26.86
CA VAL A 125 18.35 -6.55 -25.61
C VAL A 125 19.25 -6.18 -24.44
N ASP A 126 20.58 -6.22 -24.59
CA ASP A 126 21.51 -5.84 -23.52
C ASP A 126 21.40 -4.35 -23.17
N GLU A 127 21.28 -3.46 -24.15
CA GLU A 127 21.15 -2.01 -23.93
C GLU A 127 19.80 -1.61 -23.30
N ASN A 128 18.69 -2.24 -23.71
CA ASN A 128 17.37 -1.98 -23.14
C ASN A 128 17.11 -2.70 -21.80
N ILE A 129 17.81 -3.79 -21.50
CA ILE A 129 17.73 -4.45 -20.18
C ILE A 129 18.39 -3.57 -19.10
N ILE A 130 19.41 -2.78 -19.43
CA ILE A 130 20.01 -1.83 -18.48
C ILE A 130 18.97 -0.79 -18.02
N PHE A 131 18.07 -0.35 -18.91
CA PHE A 131 16.94 0.52 -18.54
C PHE A 131 15.92 -0.16 -17.60
N VAL A 132 15.81 -1.49 -17.64
CA VAL A 132 14.97 -2.29 -16.72
C VAL A 132 15.65 -2.52 -15.36
N VAL A 133 16.96 -2.28 -15.23
CA VAL A 133 17.71 -2.44 -13.97
C VAL A 133 17.69 -1.17 -13.10
N ASP A 134 17.56 0.02 -13.70
CA ASP A 134 17.48 1.29 -12.95
C ASP A 134 16.06 1.61 -12.42
N VAL A 135 14.99 1.18 -13.11
CA VAL A 135 13.59 1.29 -12.63
C VAL A 135 13.35 0.60 -11.26
N PRO A 136 13.94 -0.58 -10.96
CA PRO A 136 13.88 -1.22 -9.65
C PRO A 136 14.40 -0.38 -8.50
N VAL A 137 15.46 0.42 -8.67
CA VAL A 137 16.12 1.08 -7.54
C VAL A 137 15.26 2.21 -6.96
N ASP A 138 14.68 3.03 -7.83
CA ASP A 138 13.79 4.11 -7.40
C ASP A 138 12.43 3.57 -6.93
N PHE A 139 11.88 2.54 -7.58
CA PHE A 139 10.68 1.85 -7.09
C PHE A 139 10.90 1.19 -5.71
N VAL A 140 12.08 0.62 -5.47
CA VAL A 140 12.46 0.06 -4.17
C VAL A 140 12.62 1.17 -3.13
N ARG A 141 13.24 2.30 -3.46
CA ARG A 141 13.36 3.43 -2.53
C ARG A 141 12.00 4.02 -2.14
N ASP A 142 11.12 4.24 -3.12
CA ASP A 142 9.78 4.79 -2.87
C ASP A 142 8.88 3.80 -2.13
N SER A 143 8.97 2.50 -2.42
CA SER A 143 8.27 1.46 -1.67
C SER A 143 8.79 1.33 -0.22
N LEU A 144 10.09 1.49 0.03
CA LEU A 144 10.66 1.48 1.38
C LEU A 144 10.25 2.72 2.19
N ALA A 145 10.29 3.91 1.59
CA ALA A 145 9.88 5.17 2.24
C ALA A 145 8.38 5.17 2.55
N SER A 146 7.55 4.70 1.62
CA SER A 146 6.10 4.56 1.84
C SER A 146 5.78 3.48 2.89
N THR A 147 6.47 2.34 2.89
CA THR A 147 6.27 1.29 3.90
C THR A 147 6.60 1.77 5.31
N THR A 148 7.68 2.54 5.47
CA THR A 148 8.05 3.12 6.78
C THR A 148 6.96 4.04 7.30
N THR A 149 6.45 4.91 6.44
CA THR A 149 5.36 5.84 6.78
C THR A 149 4.09 5.06 7.14
N VAL A 150 3.71 4.07 6.34
CA VAL A 150 2.55 3.21 6.59
C VAL A 150 2.72 2.46 7.92
N MET A 151 3.89 1.91 8.21
CA MET A 151 4.18 1.24 9.49
C MET A 151 4.02 2.19 10.68
N ALA A 152 4.53 3.41 10.59
CA ALA A 152 4.34 4.42 11.63
C ALA A 152 2.85 4.72 11.86
N HIS A 153 2.06 4.85 10.78
CA HIS A 153 0.61 5.05 10.87
C HIS A 153 -0.08 3.83 11.49
N VAL A 154 0.28 2.61 11.12
CA VAL A 154 -0.28 1.37 11.67
C VAL A 154 -0.02 1.26 13.17
N VAL A 155 1.20 1.52 13.61
CA VAL A 155 1.55 1.53 15.04
C VAL A 155 0.72 2.58 15.78
N LEU A 156 0.61 3.79 15.24
CA LEU A 156 -0.18 4.85 15.85
C LEU A 156 -1.68 4.50 15.90
N ILE A 157 -2.24 3.90 14.84
CA ILE A 157 -3.63 3.41 14.81
C ILE A 157 -3.86 2.38 15.92
N ILE A 158 -2.97 1.39 16.07
CA ILE A 158 -3.10 0.33 17.09
C ILE A 158 -3.06 0.94 18.49
N VAL A 159 -2.10 1.83 18.74
CA VAL A 159 -1.95 2.51 20.04
C VAL A 159 -3.18 3.38 20.35
N LEU A 160 -3.63 4.20 19.41
CA LEU A 160 -4.81 5.06 19.60
C LEU A 160 -6.08 4.23 19.80
N THR A 161 -6.27 3.16 19.02
CA THR A 161 -7.42 2.26 19.15
C THR A 161 -7.42 1.59 20.52
N TYR A 162 -6.25 1.16 21.00
CA TYR A 162 -6.09 0.64 22.35
C TYR A 162 -6.52 1.67 23.41
N PHE A 163 -6.07 2.92 23.31
CA PHE A 163 -6.48 3.98 24.23
C PHE A 163 -7.97 4.32 24.17
N LEU A 164 -8.59 4.26 22.98
CA LEU A 164 -10.03 4.51 22.81
C LEU A 164 -10.91 3.39 23.40
N LEU A 165 -10.40 2.16 23.44
CA LEU A 165 -11.13 1.00 23.96
C LEU A 165 -10.91 0.78 25.46
N LEU A 166 -9.78 1.25 26.01
CA LEU A 166 -9.46 1.19 27.44
C LEU A 166 -10.46 1.98 28.30
#